data_AF-A0A6G1C904-F1
#
_entry.id   AF-A0A6G1C904-F1
#
_cell.length_a   1.000
_cell.length_b   1.000
_cell.length_c   1.000
_cell.angle_alpha   90.00
_cell.angle_beta   90.00
_cell.angle_gamma   90.00
#
_symmetry.space_group_name_H-M   'P 1'
#
loop_
_entity.id
_entity.type
_entity.pdbx_description
1 polymer ?
#
loop_
_entity_poly.entity_id
_entity_poly.type
_entity_poly.pdbx_seq_one_letter_code
_entity_poly.pdbx_strand_id
1 'polypeptide(L)' 'MRLLRVATCNLNQWAMDFDANLRNVKESIARAKAAGAAVRVGPELELTGYGCEDHFLEQDTAAHA' A
#
# COMPACT_ATOMS: atom_id res chain seq x y z
N MET A 1 0.05 2.71 30.96
CA MET A 1 0.16 2.19 29.57
C MET A 1 -1.08 2.61 28.80
N ARG A 2 -0.96 3.02 27.53
CA ARG A 2 -2.10 3.42 26.68
C ARG A 2 -2.40 2.31 25.68
N LEU A 3 -3.67 1.94 25.54
CA LEU A 3 -4.11 0.97 24.54
C LEU A 3 -4.03 1.59 23.14
N LEU A 4 -3.55 0.81 22.16
CA LEU A 4 -3.45 1.19 20.76
C LEU A 4 -4.19 0.17 19.90
N ARG A 5 -4.88 0.67 18.87
CA ARG A 5 -5.45 -0.15 17.81
C ARG A 5 -4.52 -0.08 16.60
N VAL A 6 -4.09 -1.24 16.13
CA VAL A 6 -3.25 -1.39 14.94
C VAL A 6 -4.06 -2.12 13.88
N ALA A 7 -3.99 -1.64 12.64
CA ALA A 7 -4.63 -2.27 11.49
C ALA A 7 -3.56 -2.84 10.55
N THR A 8 -3.86 -4.00 9.98
CA THR A 8 -3.17 -4.54 8.80
C THR A 8 -4.19 -4.68 7.67
N CYS A 9 -3.71 -4.83 6.44
CA CYS A 9 -4.57 -5.02 5.28
C CYS A 9 -3.92 -5.95 4.25
N ASN A 10 -4.79 -6.57 3.45
CA ASN A 10 -4.42 -7.27 2.23
C ASN A 10 -5.03 -6.49 1.07
N LEU A 11 -4.22 -6.17 0.05
CA LEU A 11 -4.61 -5.35 -1.08
C LEU A 11 -4.44 -6.14 -2.38
N ASN A 12 -5.41 -6.00 -3.28
CA ASN A 12 -5.35 -6.60 -4.60
C ASN A 12 -4.58 -5.68 -5.58
N GLN A 13 -3.27 -5.55 -5.35
CA GLN A 13 -2.40 -4.71 -6.17
C GLN A 13 -2.06 -5.39 -7.49
N TRP A 14 -1.81 -4.57 -8.51
CA TRP A 14 -1.38 -5.02 -9.83
C TRP A 14 -0.02 -4.40 -10.15
N ALA A 15 0.93 -5.21 -10.61
CA ALA A 15 2.27 -4.75 -10.99
C ALA A 15 2.20 -3.60 -12.02
N MET A 16 2.83 -2.47 -11.71
CA MET A 16 2.89 -1.26 -12.54
C MET A 16 1.57 -0.46 -12.69
N ASP A 17 0.48 -0.86 -12.02
CA ASP A 17 -0.75 -0.05 -11.98
C ASP A 17 -0.73 0.93 -10.79
N PHE A 18 0.12 1.96 -10.91
CA PHE A 18 0.34 2.95 -9.84
C PHE A 18 -0.95 3.65 -9.39
N ASP A 19 -1.84 3.97 -10.32
CA ASP A 19 -3.09 4.67 -10.03
C ASP A 19 -4.09 3.80 -9.25
N ALA A 20 -4.30 2.54 -9.67
CA ALA A 20 -5.14 1.62 -8.93
C ALA A 20 -4.53 1.29 -7.56
N ASN A 21 -3.23 1.03 -7.52
CA ASN A 21 -2.53 0.69 -6.28
C ASN A 21 -2.61 1.83 -5.25
N LEU A 22 -2.41 3.09 -5.69
CA LEU A 22 -2.53 4.27 -4.84
C LEU A 22 -3.97 4.45 -4.31
N ARG A 23 -4.99 4.22 -5.15
CA ARG A 23 -6.39 4.26 -4.71
C ARG A 23 -6.68 3.22 -3.63
N ASN A 24 -6.21 1.99 -3.82
CA ASN A 24 -6.37 0.90 -2.85
C ASN A 24 -5.70 1.22 -1.51
N VAL A 25 -4.48 1.76 -1.54
CA VAL A 25 -3.76 2.19 -0.33
C VAL A 25 -4.54 3.29 0.40
N LYS A 26 -4.96 4.35 -0.31
CA LYS A 26 -5.75 5.46 0.26
C LYS A 26 -7.05 4.98 0.89
N GLU A 27 -7.77 4.08 0.23
CA GLU A 27 -9.00 3.50 0.76
C GLU A 27 -8.74 2.69 2.05
N SER A 28 -7.70 1.87 2.06
CA SER A 28 -7.35 1.08 3.25
C SER A 28 -6.97 1.96 4.45
N ILE A 29 -6.28 3.09 4.21
CA ILE A 29 -5.95 4.07 5.24
C ILE A 29 -7.23 4.73 5.77
N ALA A 30 -8.16 5.12 4.89
CA ALA A 30 -9.44 5.71 5.28
C ALA A 30 -10.24 4.74 6.18
N ARG A 31 -10.31 3.46 5.80
CA ARG A 31 -10.97 2.41 6.59
C ARG A 31 -10.28 2.21 7.96
N ALA A 32 -8.94 2.18 8.01
CA ALA A 32 -8.19 2.04 9.25
C ALA A 32 -8.43 3.23 10.20
N LYS A 33 -8.44 4.47 9.67
CA LYS A 33 -8.76 5.68 10.44
C LYS A 33 -10.19 5.65 10.97
N ALA A 34 -11.17 5.26 10.14
CA ALA A 34 -12.57 5.13 10.55
C ALA A 34 -12.74 4.08 11.65
N ALA A 35 -11.94 3.01 11.61
CA ALA A 35 -11.87 1.99 12.66
C ALA A 35 -11.10 2.46 13.90
N GLY A 36 -10.58 3.69 13.97
CA GLY A 36 -9.82 4.22 15.09
C GLY A 36 -8.43 3.61 15.28
N ALA A 37 -7.83 3.07 14.22
CA ALA A 37 -6.46 2.59 14.25
C ALA A 37 -5.47 3.76 14.30
N ALA A 38 -4.46 3.64 15.17
CA ALA A 38 -3.36 4.59 15.28
C ALA A 38 -2.24 4.29 14.29
N VAL A 39 -2.12 3.02 13.86
CA VAL A 39 -1.13 2.55 12.90
C VAL A 39 -1.84 1.65 11.89
N ARG A 40 -1.53 1.84 10.60
CA ARG A 40 -1.92 0.95 9.50
C ARG A 40 -0.65 0.42 8.86
N VAL A 41 -0.57 -0.90 8.70
CA VAL A 41 0.51 -1.59 8.00
C VAL A 41 -0.04 -2.18 6.70
N GLY A 42 0.66 -1.94 5.59
CA GLY A 42 0.34 -2.48 4.27
C GLY A 42 1.24 -3.66 3.89
N PRO A 43 0.92 -4.37 2.80
CA PRO A 43 1.82 -5.37 2.21
C PRO A 43 3.11 -4.73 1.66
N GLU A 44 4.11 -5.59 1.42
CA GLU A 44 5.37 -5.22 0.81
C GLU A 44 5.17 -4.68 -0.63
N LEU A 45 5.93 -3.64 -0.99
CA LEU A 45 5.94 -3.04 -2.33
C LEU A 45 4.53 -2.67 -2.84
N GLU A 46 3.64 -2.22 -1.95
CA GLU A 46 2.22 -2.02 -2.27
C GLU A 46 1.92 -0.91 -3.29
N LEU A 47 2.83 0.03 -3.56
CA LEU A 47 2.60 1.12 -4.52
C LEU A 47 2.91 0.68 -5.95
N THR A 48 4.02 -0.02 -6.14
CA THR A 48 4.40 -0.61 -7.42
C THR A 48 3.64 -1.90 -7.73
N GLY A 49 3.27 -2.65 -6.68
CA GLY A 49 2.97 -4.07 -6.77
C GLY A 49 4.24 -4.91 -6.58
N TYR A 50 4.11 -6.06 -5.91
CA TYR A 50 5.25 -6.93 -5.60
C TYR A 50 5.87 -7.54 -6.86
N GLY A 51 5.04 -8.03 -7.78
CA GLY A 51 5.46 -8.78 -8.97
C GLY A 51 5.91 -7.92 -10.14
N CYS A 52 6.63 -6.81 -9.91
CA CYS A 52 7.20 -6.02 -11.00
C CYS A 52 8.48 -6.64 -11.60
N GLU A 53 9.16 -7.53 -10.87
CA GLU A 53 10.35 -8.24 -11.35
C GLU A 53 11.40 -7.28 -11.96
N ASP A 54 11.87 -7.53 -13.18
CA ASP A 54 12.89 -6.72 -13.86
C ASP A 54 12.44 -5.26 -14.11
N HIS A 55 11.15 -4.94 -14.03
CA HIS A 55 10.71 -3.54 -14.09
C HIS A 55 11.29 -2.70 -12.93
N PHE A 56 11.73 -3.31 -11.83
CA PHE A 56 12.46 -2.59 -10.78
C PHE A 56 13.83 -2.05 -11.24
N LEU A 57 14.35 -2.52 -12.38
CA LEU A 57 15.57 -1.97 -13.00
C LEU A 57 15.27 -0.75 -13.90
N GLU A 58 14.01 -0.46 -14.16
CA GLU A 58 13.57 0.70 -14.95
C GLU A 58 13.45 1.94 -14.05
N GLN A 59 13.98 3.08 -14.52
CA GLN A 59 13.88 4.34 -13.79
C GLN A 59 12.42 4.78 -13.61
N ASP A 60 11.55 4.43 -14.56
CA ASP A 60 10.13 4.76 -14.51
C ASP A 60 9.45 4.13 -13.29
N THR A 61 9.77 2.89 -12.94
CA THR A 61 9.19 2.25 -11.75
C THR A 61 9.53 3.02 -10.48
N ALA A 62 10.77 3.50 -10.34
CA ALA A 62 11.17 4.30 -9.19
C ALA A 62 10.59 5.72 -9.22
N ALA A 63 10.36 6.30 -10.40
CA ALA A 63 9.81 7.65 -10.56
C ALA A 63 8.31 7.74 -10.22
N HIS A 64 7.57 6.63 -10.37
CA HIS A 64 6.12 6.57 -10.14
C HIS A 64 5.71 5.88 -8.83
N ALA A 65 6.65 5.24 -8.13
CA ALA A 65 6.44 4.53 -6.86
C ALA A 65 6.12 5.45 -5.67
#